data_AF-A0A943LRU7-F1
#
_entry.id   AF-A0A943LRU7-F1
#
_cell.length_a   1.000
_cell.length_b   1.000
_cell.length_c   1.000
_cell.angle_alpha   90.00
_cell.angle_beta   90.00
_cell.angle_gamma   90.00
#
_symmetry.space_group_name_H-M   'P 1'
#
loop_
_entity.id
_entity.type
_entity.pdbx_description
1 polymer ?
#
loop_
_entity_poly.entity_id
_entity_poly.type
_entity_poly.pdbx_seq_one_letter_code
_entity_poly.pdbx_strand_id
1 'polypeptide(L)'
;SEIPTLESEVVESDLIFSGLVGMIDPERPEAAEAVRVAKEAGIRPIMITGDHQDTAEAIAKRLGIIDPNDTEDHVFTGAELNELSDEEFQKVFKQYSVYARVSPEHKVRIVKAWQNDGKVVAMTGDGVNDAPSLKTADIGIGMGITGTEVSKGASDMVLADDNFATIIVAVEEGRKVFSNIQKSIQYLLSANMAEVFIIFFATLFGWDVLQPVHLLWINLVTDTLPAIALGVEPAEPGIMTHKPRGRQSNFFDGGVFGAIMYQGVFQTILVLAVYGWGLAFPEHHTQAEIHADALTMAFATLGLIQLLHAFNVKSVYQSVFKVGLFRNKTFNWAIPVAFVLLMATIVVPGFNNLFHVSHLSLTQWLAVIVGSFLIVVSVELVKAIQRALGKDKDAI
;
A
#
# COMPACT_ATOMS: atom_id res chain seq x y z
N SER A 1 -32.15 50.23 -48.05
CA SER A 1 -32.59 49.83 -46.70
C SER A 1 -31.38 49.30 -45.99
N GLU A 2 -30.83 50.09 -45.05
CA GLU A 2 -29.71 49.64 -44.22
C GLU A 2 -30.19 48.55 -43.27
N ILE A 3 -29.44 47.45 -43.21
CA ILE A 3 -29.70 46.34 -42.28
C ILE A 3 -29.36 46.86 -40.89
N PRO A 4 -30.27 46.81 -39.90
CA PRO A 4 -29.98 47.30 -38.57
C PRO A 4 -28.86 46.47 -37.94
N THR A 5 -27.92 47.15 -37.29
CA THR A 5 -26.87 46.54 -36.47
C THR A 5 -27.51 45.89 -35.24
N LEU A 6 -27.58 44.56 -35.26
CA LEU A 6 -28.10 43.73 -34.17
C LEU A 6 -27.00 43.51 -33.11
N GLU A 7 -26.61 44.56 -32.40
CA GLU A 7 -25.72 44.43 -31.24
C GLU A 7 -26.54 44.34 -29.95
N SER A 8 -26.15 43.47 -29.01
CA SER A 8 -26.89 43.20 -27.77
C SER A 8 -27.23 44.48 -27.01
N GLU A 9 -26.28 45.40 -26.90
CA GLU A 9 -26.44 46.68 -26.21
C GLU A 9 -27.53 47.58 -26.83
N VAL A 10 -27.78 47.43 -28.14
CA VAL A 10 -28.80 48.19 -28.88
C VAL A 10 -30.17 47.53 -28.75
N VAL A 11 -30.23 46.20 -28.85
CA VAL A 11 -31.49 45.43 -28.86
C VAL A 11 -32.03 45.16 -27.44
N GLU A 12 -31.14 45.03 -26.44
CA GLU A 12 -31.46 44.71 -25.05
C GLU A 12 -31.50 45.97 -24.16
N SER A 13 -32.03 47.07 -24.70
CA SER A 13 -32.21 48.35 -23.99
C SER A 13 -33.70 48.66 -23.74
N ASP A 14 -34.02 49.47 -22.73
CA ASP A 14 -35.39 49.85 -22.34
C ASP A 14 -36.37 48.68 -22.07
N LEU A 15 -35.83 47.55 -21.60
CA LEU A 15 -36.62 46.37 -21.24
C LEU A 15 -37.37 46.54 -19.91
N ILE A 16 -38.55 45.92 -19.79
CA ILE A 16 -39.32 45.86 -18.53
C ILE A 16 -38.90 44.62 -17.75
N PHE A 17 -38.34 44.81 -16.55
CA PHE A 17 -38.02 43.71 -15.65
C PHE A 17 -39.28 42.93 -15.26
N SER A 18 -39.35 41.65 -15.64
CA SER A 18 -40.52 40.80 -15.36
C SER A 18 -40.37 39.97 -14.09
N GLY A 19 -39.15 39.54 -13.74
CA GLY A 19 -38.87 38.72 -12.56
C GLY A 19 -37.48 38.08 -12.61
N LEU A 20 -37.09 37.40 -11.53
CA LEU A 20 -35.82 36.67 -11.41
C LEU A 20 -36.10 35.22 -11.01
N VAL A 21 -35.37 34.29 -11.63
CA VAL A 21 -35.38 32.87 -11.29
C VAL A 21 -33.99 32.47 -10.83
N GLY A 22 -33.88 31.94 -9.62
CA GLY A 22 -32.65 31.34 -9.11
C GLY A 22 -32.67 29.83 -9.32
N MET A 23 -31.59 29.28 -9.88
CA MET A 23 -31.37 27.84 -10.00
C MET A 23 -30.02 27.49 -9.39
N ILE A 24 -29.89 26.25 -8.95
CA ILE A 24 -28.66 25.71 -8.38
C ILE A 24 -28.39 24.37 -9.03
N ASP A 25 -27.11 24.09 -9.32
CA ASP A 25 -26.64 22.73 -9.56
C ASP A 25 -26.32 22.10 -8.20
N PRO A 26 -27.17 21.20 -7.68
CA PRO A 26 -27.00 20.69 -6.32
C PRO A 26 -25.78 19.77 -6.24
N GLU A 27 -25.01 19.93 -5.15
CA GLU A 27 -23.94 19.00 -4.85
C GLU A 27 -24.45 17.56 -4.61
N ARG A 28 -23.62 16.58 -4.96
CA ARG A 28 -23.95 15.18 -4.67
C ARG A 28 -23.96 14.93 -3.16
N PRO A 29 -24.95 14.22 -2.59
CA PRO A 29 -25.05 13.98 -1.15
C PRO A 29 -23.79 13.37 -0.52
N GLU A 30 -23.11 12.50 -1.26
CA GLU A 30 -21.90 11.80 -0.84
C GLU A 30 -20.62 12.64 -0.91
N ALA A 31 -20.64 13.78 -1.61
CA ALA A 31 -19.43 14.58 -1.84
C ALA A 31 -18.90 15.21 -0.54
N ALA A 32 -19.77 15.71 0.33
CA ALA A 32 -19.37 16.30 1.61
C ALA A 32 -18.69 15.26 2.52
N GLU A 33 -19.25 14.05 2.56
CA GLU A 33 -18.68 12.94 3.33
C GLU A 33 -17.34 12.48 2.76
N ALA A 34 -17.21 12.39 1.44
CA ALA A 34 -15.96 12.06 0.77
C ALA A 34 -14.86 13.11 1.04
N VAL A 35 -15.21 14.41 1.04
CA VAL A 35 -14.30 15.51 1.42
C VAL A 35 -13.86 15.38 2.88
N ARG A 36 -14.77 15.05 3.79
CA ARG A 36 -14.46 14.81 5.21
C ARG A 36 -13.46 13.66 5.36
N VAL A 37 -13.74 12.50 4.75
CA VAL A 37 -12.86 11.32 4.83
C VAL A 37 -11.49 11.60 4.18
N ALA A 38 -11.45 12.34 3.07
CA ALA A 38 -10.20 12.75 2.44
C ALA A 38 -9.35 13.60 3.40
N LYS A 39 -9.95 14.60 4.06
CA LYS A 39 -9.26 15.45 5.04
C LYS A 39 -8.74 14.65 6.24
N GLU A 40 -9.54 13.73 6.78
CA GLU A 40 -9.13 12.83 7.87
C GLU A 40 -7.94 11.95 7.47
N ALA A 41 -7.91 11.51 6.21
CA ALA A 41 -6.80 10.75 5.63
C ALA A 41 -5.57 11.61 5.26
N GLY A 42 -5.58 12.90 5.59
CA GLY A 42 -4.51 13.85 5.28
C GLY A 42 -4.39 14.21 3.79
N ILE A 43 -5.44 13.96 3.00
CA ILE A 43 -5.55 14.32 1.60
C ILE A 43 -6.20 15.70 1.53
N ARG A 44 -5.65 16.62 0.74
CA ARG A 44 -6.18 17.97 0.58
C ARG A 44 -7.09 18.03 -0.66
N PRO A 45 -8.42 18.20 -0.50
CA PRO A 45 -9.32 18.43 -1.63
C PRO A 45 -9.14 19.84 -2.16
N ILE A 46 -9.18 19.99 -3.48
CA ILE A 46 -9.09 21.28 -4.18
C ILE A 46 -10.22 21.32 -5.19
N MET A 47 -11.01 22.39 -5.15
CA MET A 47 -12.09 22.62 -6.12
C MET A 47 -11.56 23.46 -7.28
N ILE A 48 -11.87 23.04 -8.50
CA ILE A 48 -11.52 23.76 -9.73
C ILE A 48 -12.80 23.84 -10.57
N THR A 49 -13.35 25.03 -10.77
CA THR A 49 -14.64 25.23 -11.45
C THR A 49 -14.61 26.39 -12.46
N GLY A 50 -15.51 26.33 -13.43
CA GLY A 50 -15.81 27.43 -14.35
C GLY A 50 -16.79 28.47 -13.78
N ASP A 51 -17.40 28.19 -12.62
CA ASP A 51 -18.38 29.07 -11.99
C ASP A 51 -17.78 30.38 -11.47
N HIS A 52 -18.66 31.33 -11.14
CA HIS A 52 -18.29 32.56 -10.46
C HIS A 52 -17.70 32.27 -9.07
N GLN A 53 -16.79 33.14 -8.61
CA GLN A 53 -16.12 33.05 -7.31
C GLN A 53 -17.11 32.84 -6.16
N ASP A 54 -18.14 33.68 -6.05
CA ASP A 54 -19.11 33.60 -4.94
C ASP A 54 -19.85 32.25 -4.89
N THR A 55 -20.22 31.71 -6.07
CA THR A 55 -20.88 30.41 -6.17
C THR A 55 -19.90 29.30 -5.77
N ALA A 56 -18.68 29.33 -6.29
CA ALA A 56 -17.65 28.35 -5.98
C ALA A 56 -17.32 28.33 -4.48
N GLU A 57 -17.19 29.49 -3.85
CA GLU A 57 -16.95 29.65 -2.42
C GLU A 57 -18.11 29.08 -1.59
N ALA A 58 -19.35 29.40 -1.97
CA ALA A 58 -20.53 28.92 -1.27
C ALA A 58 -20.63 27.39 -1.30
N ILE A 59 -20.38 26.76 -2.45
CA ILE A 59 -20.37 25.29 -2.58
C ILE A 59 -19.19 24.68 -1.82
N ALA A 60 -18.00 25.28 -1.90
CA ALA A 60 -16.83 24.79 -1.18
C ALA A 60 -17.00 24.82 0.34
N LYS A 61 -17.67 25.84 0.89
CA LYS A 61 -18.04 25.90 2.32
C LYS A 61 -19.06 24.82 2.69
N ARG A 62 -20.06 24.56 1.85
CA ARG A 62 -21.06 23.48 2.09
C ARG A 62 -20.45 22.09 2.08
N LEU A 63 -19.53 21.84 1.14
CA LEU A 63 -18.80 20.58 1.04
C LEU A 63 -17.74 20.41 2.14
N GLY A 64 -17.45 21.47 2.91
CA GLY A 64 -16.41 21.46 3.93
C GLY A 64 -14.99 21.45 3.37
N ILE A 65 -14.78 21.95 2.14
CA ILE A 65 -13.43 22.18 1.56
C ILE A 65 -12.78 23.38 2.23
N ILE A 66 -13.52 24.49 2.35
CA ILE A 66 -13.16 25.66 3.15
C ILE A 66 -13.83 25.53 4.53
N ASP A 67 -13.12 25.88 5.60
CA ASP A 67 -13.74 25.95 6.94
C ASP A 67 -14.70 27.16 6.97
N PRO A 68 -15.99 26.98 7.33
CA PRO A 68 -16.95 28.08 7.40
C PRO A 68 -16.55 29.21 8.36
N ASN A 69 -15.70 28.91 9.35
CA ASN A 69 -15.20 29.88 10.33
C ASN A 69 -13.88 30.52 9.91
N ASP A 70 -13.30 30.12 8.77
CA ASP A 70 -12.10 30.74 8.26
C ASP A 70 -12.43 32.13 7.70
N THR A 71 -11.59 33.09 8.06
CA THR A 71 -11.68 34.48 7.61
C THR A 71 -10.70 34.81 6.50
N GLU A 72 -9.79 33.88 6.16
CA GLU A 72 -8.86 34.04 5.05
C GLU A 72 -9.55 33.74 3.70
N ASP A 73 -9.17 34.49 2.66
CA ASP A 73 -9.63 34.23 1.30
C ASP A 73 -8.88 33.01 0.72
N HIS A 74 -9.62 31.93 0.50
CA HIS A 74 -9.11 30.68 -0.06
C HIS A 74 -9.52 30.46 -1.52
N VAL A 75 -10.13 31.47 -2.15
CA VAL A 75 -10.59 31.41 -3.52
C VAL A 75 -9.66 32.22 -4.42
N PHE A 76 -9.36 31.69 -5.59
CA PHE A 76 -8.50 32.35 -6.56
C PHE A 76 -9.11 32.26 -7.95
N THR A 77 -9.18 33.37 -8.68
CA THR A 77 -9.79 33.39 -10.01
C THR A 77 -8.75 33.12 -11.10
N GLY A 78 -9.21 32.64 -12.25
CA GLY A 78 -8.36 32.50 -13.43
C GLY A 78 -7.77 33.84 -13.92
N ALA A 79 -8.47 34.96 -13.68
CA ALA A 79 -7.98 36.29 -14.03
C ALA A 79 -6.77 36.68 -13.15
N GLU A 80 -6.88 36.52 -11.84
CA GLU A 80 -5.78 36.77 -10.89
C GLU A 80 -4.60 35.82 -11.15
N LEU A 81 -4.88 34.57 -11.55
CA LEU A 81 -3.83 33.61 -11.92
C LEU A 81 -3.05 34.04 -13.17
N ASN A 82 -3.66 34.78 -14.09
CA ASN A 82 -2.95 35.34 -15.25
C ASN A 82 -2.01 36.50 -14.89
N GLU A 83 -2.30 37.21 -13.80
CA GLU A 83 -1.46 38.32 -13.34
C GLU A 83 -0.18 37.85 -12.66
N LEU A 84 -0.19 36.64 -12.09
CA LEU A 84 0.97 36.03 -11.44
C LEU A 84 1.81 35.21 -12.42
N SER A 85 3.13 35.42 -12.37
CA SER A 85 4.08 34.48 -12.95
C SER A 85 4.05 33.14 -12.21
N ASP A 86 4.57 32.07 -12.85
CA ASP A 86 4.63 30.74 -12.22
C ASP A 86 5.46 30.74 -10.93
N GLU A 87 6.51 31.56 -10.86
CA GLU A 87 7.38 31.71 -9.69
C GLU A 87 6.69 32.42 -8.52
N GLU A 88 5.84 33.41 -8.82
CA GLU A 88 5.03 34.10 -7.82
C GLU A 88 3.89 33.21 -7.34
N PHE A 89 3.20 32.54 -8.27
CA PHE A 89 2.15 31.59 -7.93
C PHE A 89 2.66 30.45 -7.04
N GLN A 90 3.86 29.94 -7.31
CA GLN A 90 4.52 28.91 -6.49
C GLN A 90 4.73 29.33 -5.02
N LYS A 91 4.71 30.63 -4.70
CA LYS A 91 4.83 31.11 -3.30
C LYS A 91 3.50 31.14 -2.56
N VAL A 92 2.38 31.36 -3.27
CA VAL A 92 1.07 31.61 -2.67
C VAL A 92 0.06 30.48 -2.86
N PHE A 93 0.29 29.55 -3.81
CA PHE A 93 -0.69 28.52 -4.19
C PHE A 93 -1.24 27.67 -3.02
N LYS A 94 -0.46 27.48 -1.95
CA LYS A 94 -0.87 26.70 -0.76
C LYS A 94 -1.99 27.35 0.05
N GLN A 95 -2.20 28.65 -0.12
CA GLN A 95 -3.26 29.39 0.57
C GLN A 95 -4.63 29.06 -0.03
N TYR A 96 -4.69 28.75 -1.33
CA TYR A 96 -5.94 28.56 -2.04
C TYR A 96 -6.39 27.10 -2.05
N SER A 97 -7.70 26.89 -1.95
CA SER A 97 -8.33 25.56 -2.05
C SER A 97 -9.46 25.52 -3.09
N VAL A 98 -9.82 26.69 -3.65
CA VAL A 98 -10.85 26.83 -4.68
C VAL A 98 -10.29 27.72 -5.80
N TYR A 99 -10.40 27.25 -7.03
CA TYR A 99 -10.06 28.02 -8.22
C TYR A 99 -11.30 28.20 -9.10
N ALA A 100 -11.70 29.45 -9.34
CA ALA A 100 -12.93 29.81 -10.05
C ALA A 100 -12.63 30.44 -11.43
N ARG A 101 -13.56 30.29 -12.38
CA ARG A 101 -13.41 30.75 -13.79
C ARG A 101 -12.06 30.37 -14.42
N VAL A 102 -11.62 29.12 -14.23
CA VAL A 102 -10.32 28.66 -14.73
C VAL A 102 -10.35 28.23 -16.20
N SER A 103 -9.25 28.47 -16.91
CA SER A 103 -9.02 27.94 -18.26
C SER A 103 -8.30 26.58 -18.22
N PRO A 104 -8.25 25.82 -19.34
CA PRO A 104 -7.47 24.58 -19.43
C PRO A 104 -6.00 24.73 -19.00
N GLU A 105 -5.36 25.84 -19.38
CA GLU A 105 -3.97 26.15 -19.06
C GLU A 105 -3.78 26.36 -17.56
N HIS A 106 -4.75 26.99 -16.90
CA HIS A 106 -4.75 27.19 -15.44
C HIS A 106 -4.75 25.86 -14.70
N LYS A 107 -5.55 24.88 -15.15
CA LYS A 107 -5.59 23.54 -14.52
C LYS A 107 -4.21 22.89 -14.53
N VAL A 108 -3.50 22.96 -15.66
CA VAL A 108 -2.13 22.45 -15.78
C VAL A 108 -1.16 23.19 -14.84
N ARG A 109 -1.25 24.52 -14.75
CA ARG A 109 -0.42 25.32 -13.83
C ARG A 109 -0.63 24.95 -12.37
N ILE A 110 -1.88 24.77 -11.96
CA ILE A 110 -2.24 24.35 -10.59
C ILE A 110 -1.64 22.98 -10.27
N VAL A 111 -1.80 22.00 -11.17
CA VAL A 111 -1.24 20.65 -10.99
C VAL A 111 0.29 20.71 -10.84
N LYS A 112 0.97 21.46 -11.70
CA LYS A 112 2.43 21.61 -11.63
C LYS A 112 2.90 22.28 -10.34
N ALA A 113 2.19 23.29 -9.84
CA ALA A 113 2.55 23.96 -8.60
C ALA A 113 2.57 22.98 -7.40
N TRP A 114 1.57 22.10 -7.32
CA TRP A 114 1.50 21.06 -6.30
C TRP A 114 2.54 19.93 -6.50
N GLN A 115 2.82 19.54 -7.74
CA GLN A 115 3.88 18.57 -8.06
C GLN A 115 5.27 19.10 -7.71
N ASN A 116 5.54 20.38 -7.97
CA ASN A 116 6.80 21.05 -7.60
C ASN A 116 7.03 21.09 -6.09
N ASP A 117 5.95 21.09 -5.29
CA ASP A 117 6.01 20.95 -3.82
C ASP A 117 6.18 19.50 -3.35
N GLY A 118 6.42 18.57 -4.28
CA GLY A 118 6.63 17.15 -4.01
C GLY A 118 5.37 16.39 -3.63
N LYS A 119 4.17 16.93 -3.91
CA LYS A 119 2.91 16.20 -3.70
C LYS A 119 2.65 15.22 -4.84
N VAL A 120 1.77 14.25 -4.56
CA VAL A 120 1.16 13.40 -5.58
C VAL A 120 -0.21 13.98 -5.85
N VAL A 121 -0.46 14.36 -7.11
CA VAL A 121 -1.66 15.10 -7.50
C VAL A 121 -2.58 14.19 -8.31
N ALA A 122 -3.80 14.01 -7.84
CA ALA A 122 -4.88 13.41 -8.62
C ALA A 122 -5.76 14.54 -9.19
N MET A 123 -6.04 14.49 -10.49
CA MET A 123 -6.89 15.47 -11.19
C MET A 123 -8.12 14.76 -11.74
N THR A 124 -9.28 15.38 -11.61
CA THR A 124 -10.54 14.86 -12.18
C THR A 124 -10.98 15.74 -13.35
N GLY A 125 -11.63 15.14 -14.34
CA GLY A 125 -12.13 15.87 -15.51
C GLY A 125 -13.00 15.02 -16.43
N ASP A 126 -13.87 15.68 -17.17
CA ASP A 126 -14.84 15.05 -18.06
C ASP A 126 -14.74 15.58 -19.49
N GLY A 127 -14.32 16.82 -19.68
CA GLY A 127 -14.21 17.47 -20.98
C GLY A 127 -12.88 17.24 -21.71
N VAL A 128 -12.88 17.52 -23.01
CA VAL A 128 -11.65 17.58 -23.85
C VAL A 128 -10.66 18.60 -23.29
N ASN A 129 -11.20 19.68 -22.70
CA ASN A 129 -10.45 20.74 -22.05
C ASN A 129 -9.63 20.27 -20.84
N ASP A 130 -10.01 19.14 -20.22
CA ASP A 130 -9.31 18.61 -19.05
C ASP A 130 -8.17 17.68 -19.41
N ALA A 131 -8.14 17.16 -20.64
CA ALA A 131 -7.16 16.17 -21.10
C ALA A 131 -5.70 16.59 -20.84
N PRO A 132 -5.27 17.84 -21.07
CA PRO A 132 -3.91 18.26 -20.73
C PRO A 132 -3.61 18.16 -19.24
N SER A 133 -4.55 18.54 -18.38
CA SER A 133 -4.38 18.51 -16.92
C SER A 133 -4.45 17.10 -16.35
N LEU A 134 -5.34 16.26 -16.87
CA LEU A 134 -5.43 14.83 -16.57
C LEU A 134 -4.11 14.13 -16.88
N LYS A 135 -3.52 14.42 -18.04
CA LYS A 135 -2.24 13.83 -18.45
C LYS A 135 -1.03 14.36 -17.67
N THR A 136 -1.12 15.58 -17.15
CA THR A 136 -0.06 16.21 -16.36
C THR A 136 -0.06 15.70 -14.92
N ALA A 137 -1.22 15.37 -14.37
CA ALA A 137 -1.38 14.85 -13.02
C ALA A 137 -0.62 13.53 -12.83
N ASP A 138 -0.29 13.20 -11.58
CA ASP A 138 0.29 11.88 -11.28
C ASP A 138 -0.74 10.76 -11.44
N ILE A 139 -2.02 11.09 -11.27
CA ILE A 139 -3.16 10.22 -11.53
C ILE A 139 -4.26 11.07 -12.19
N GLY A 140 -4.50 10.87 -13.48
CA GLY A 140 -5.65 11.43 -14.19
C GLY A 140 -6.90 10.57 -13.98
N ILE A 141 -8.00 11.19 -13.57
CA ILE A 141 -9.27 10.53 -13.27
C ILE A 141 -10.37 11.07 -14.20
N GLY A 142 -10.83 10.21 -15.10
CA GLY A 142 -11.87 10.54 -16.08
C GLY A 142 -13.27 10.12 -15.61
N MET A 143 -14.29 10.84 -16.06
CA MET A 143 -15.69 10.45 -15.87
C MET A 143 -16.11 9.40 -16.90
N GLY A 144 -16.79 8.34 -16.46
CA GLY A 144 -17.21 7.22 -17.29
C GLY A 144 -18.49 7.49 -18.08
N ILE A 145 -19.46 8.18 -17.47
CA ILE A 145 -20.78 8.43 -18.06
C ILE A 145 -20.77 9.77 -18.81
N THR A 146 -20.44 10.87 -18.13
CA THR A 146 -20.43 12.22 -18.72
C THR A 146 -19.14 12.55 -19.47
N GLY A 147 -18.06 11.80 -19.21
CA GLY A 147 -16.75 12.07 -19.79
C GLY A 147 -16.66 11.77 -21.29
N THR A 148 -15.99 12.67 -22.01
CA THR A 148 -15.65 12.50 -23.42
C THR A 148 -14.63 11.35 -23.61
N GLU A 149 -14.61 10.73 -24.80
CA GLU A 149 -13.60 9.70 -25.11
C GLU A 149 -12.15 10.23 -25.03
N VAL A 150 -11.98 11.54 -25.25
CA VAL A 150 -10.67 12.19 -25.11
C VAL A 150 -10.23 12.26 -23.65
N SER A 151 -11.14 12.63 -22.72
CA SER A 151 -10.78 12.67 -21.29
C SER A 151 -10.54 11.27 -20.73
N LYS A 152 -11.34 10.27 -21.11
CA LYS A 152 -11.11 8.86 -20.74
C LYS A 152 -9.76 8.35 -21.27
N GLY A 153 -9.43 8.63 -22.53
CA GLY A 153 -8.16 8.25 -23.13
C GLY A 153 -6.94 8.96 -22.54
N ALA A 154 -7.12 10.14 -21.92
CA ALA A 154 -6.07 10.88 -21.23
C ALA A 154 -5.88 10.47 -19.76
N SER A 155 -6.84 9.72 -19.19
CA SER A 155 -6.88 9.36 -17.77
C SER A 155 -6.21 8.02 -17.47
N ASP A 156 -5.66 7.87 -16.27
CA ASP A 156 -5.11 6.60 -15.75
C ASP A 156 -6.20 5.74 -15.09
N MET A 157 -7.26 6.38 -14.59
CA MET A 157 -8.43 5.76 -13.98
C MET A 157 -9.71 6.37 -14.54
N VAL A 158 -10.74 5.55 -14.75
CA VAL A 158 -12.07 6.02 -15.20
C VAL A 158 -13.13 5.60 -14.18
N LEU A 159 -13.92 6.56 -13.70
CA LEU A 159 -15.01 6.33 -12.76
C LEU A 159 -16.25 5.86 -13.52
N ALA A 160 -16.58 4.58 -13.40
CA ALA A 160 -17.73 4.01 -14.12
C ALA A 160 -19.09 4.60 -13.69
N ASP A 161 -19.16 5.21 -12.51
CA ASP A 161 -20.36 5.73 -11.85
C ASP A 161 -20.39 7.26 -11.72
N ASP A 162 -19.35 7.96 -12.21
CA ASP A 162 -19.19 9.40 -12.09
C ASP A 162 -19.27 9.93 -10.64
N ASN A 163 -18.85 9.10 -9.67
CA ASN A 163 -18.97 9.41 -8.26
C ASN A 163 -17.63 9.79 -7.61
N PHE A 164 -17.56 10.98 -7.03
CA PHE A 164 -16.38 11.44 -6.28
C PHE A 164 -16.03 10.54 -5.08
N ALA A 165 -17.04 9.93 -4.42
CA ALA A 165 -16.80 9.01 -3.31
C ALA A 165 -15.99 7.76 -3.72
N THR A 166 -16.11 7.33 -4.99
CA THR A 166 -15.38 6.18 -5.53
C THR A 166 -13.87 6.44 -5.58
N ILE A 167 -13.43 7.70 -5.69
CA ILE A 167 -12.02 8.07 -5.60
C ILE A 167 -11.47 7.75 -4.19
N ILE A 168 -12.26 8.02 -3.14
CA ILE A 168 -11.85 7.75 -1.76
C ILE A 168 -11.69 6.25 -1.52
N VAL A 169 -12.62 5.45 -2.05
CA VAL A 169 -12.53 3.97 -2.01
C VAL A 169 -11.29 3.48 -2.77
N ALA A 170 -10.99 4.05 -3.93
CA ALA A 170 -9.80 3.71 -4.70
C ALA A 170 -8.51 4.04 -3.94
N VAL A 171 -8.47 5.15 -3.21
CA VAL A 171 -7.33 5.50 -2.35
C VAL A 171 -7.16 4.50 -1.21
N GLU A 172 -8.25 4.09 -0.55
CA GLU A 172 -8.22 3.07 0.50
C GLU A 172 -7.66 1.74 -0.02
N GLU A 173 -8.16 1.26 -1.16
CA GLU A 173 -7.67 0.03 -1.80
C GLU A 173 -6.21 0.17 -2.26
N GLY A 174 -5.79 1.34 -2.75
CA GLY A 174 -4.39 1.62 -3.08
C GLY A 174 -3.46 1.53 -1.86
N ARG A 175 -3.87 2.08 -0.72
CA ARG A 175 -3.10 1.98 0.54
C ARG A 175 -3.01 0.54 1.03
N LYS A 176 -4.11 -0.21 0.96
CA LYS A 176 -4.15 -1.65 1.28
C LYS A 176 -3.21 -2.46 0.40
N VAL A 177 -3.22 -2.25 -0.92
CA VAL A 177 -2.30 -2.93 -1.85
C VAL A 177 -0.85 -2.65 -1.49
N PHE A 178 -0.50 -1.38 -1.20
CA PHE A 178 0.86 -1.02 -0.79
C PHE A 178 1.29 -1.74 0.50
N SER A 179 0.45 -1.70 1.55
CA SER A 179 0.70 -2.41 2.81
C SER A 179 0.89 -3.91 2.60
N ASN A 180 0.07 -4.53 1.75
CA ASN A 180 0.19 -5.96 1.46
C ASN A 180 1.47 -6.30 0.70
N ILE A 181 1.90 -5.45 -0.25
CA ILE A 181 3.19 -5.60 -0.92
C ILE A 181 4.34 -5.52 0.09
N GLN A 182 4.29 -4.58 1.03
CA GLN A 182 5.31 -4.49 2.09
C GLN A 182 5.37 -5.76 2.94
N LYS A 183 4.24 -6.37 3.29
CA LYS A 183 4.19 -7.66 4.01
C LYS A 183 4.83 -8.79 3.19
N SER A 184 4.48 -8.91 1.92
CA SER A 184 5.08 -9.92 1.04
C SER A 184 6.59 -9.71 0.87
N ILE A 185 7.05 -8.47 0.72
CA ILE A 185 8.49 -8.13 0.68
C ILE A 185 9.16 -8.47 1.99
N GLN A 186 8.60 -8.05 3.13
CA GLN A 186 9.15 -8.34 4.45
C GLN A 186 9.32 -9.86 4.64
N TYR A 187 8.29 -10.63 4.30
CA TYR A 187 8.29 -12.08 4.39
C TYR A 187 9.41 -12.70 3.55
N LEU A 188 9.41 -12.44 2.23
CA LEU A 188 10.37 -13.03 1.30
C LEU A 188 11.80 -12.60 1.59
N LEU A 189 12.03 -11.33 1.89
CA LEU A 189 13.39 -10.82 2.10
C LEU A 189 13.97 -11.26 3.45
N SER A 190 13.14 -11.41 4.49
CA SER A 190 13.58 -11.98 5.77
C SER A 190 14.02 -13.44 5.62
N ALA A 191 13.28 -14.24 4.86
CA ALA A 191 13.58 -15.63 4.55
C ALA A 191 14.87 -15.77 3.73
N ASN A 192 14.98 -15.02 2.62
CA ASN A 192 16.19 -15.00 1.80
C ASN A 192 17.43 -14.55 2.59
N MET A 193 17.28 -13.56 3.47
CA MET A 193 18.37 -13.12 4.33
C MET A 193 18.80 -14.22 5.30
N ALA A 194 17.85 -14.94 5.88
CA ALA A 194 18.14 -16.08 6.74
C ALA A 194 18.90 -17.17 5.98
N GLU A 195 18.48 -17.53 4.78
CA GLU A 195 19.15 -18.54 3.95
C GLU A 195 20.62 -18.16 3.67
N VAL A 196 20.86 -16.92 3.26
CA VAL A 196 22.22 -16.42 3.01
C VAL A 196 23.07 -16.49 4.28
N PHE A 197 22.53 -16.06 5.42
CA PHE A 197 23.24 -16.11 6.69
C PHE A 197 23.47 -17.54 7.20
N ILE A 198 22.49 -18.44 7.03
CA ILE A 198 22.62 -19.86 7.38
C ILE A 198 23.81 -20.45 6.62
N ILE A 199 23.87 -20.28 5.29
CA ILE A 199 24.97 -20.80 4.47
C ILE A 199 26.31 -20.18 4.89
N PHE A 200 26.35 -18.86 5.06
CA PHE A 200 27.56 -18.13 5.43
C PHE A 200 28.13 -18.62 6.78
N PHE A 201 27.31 -18.66 7.82
CA PHE A 201 27.75 -19.09 9.15
C PHE A 201 27.99 -20.61 9.21
N ALA A 202 27.19 -21.41 8.51
CA ALA A 202 27.43 -22.85 8.37
C ALA A 202 28.83 -23.11 7.79
N THR A 203 29.18 -22.43 6.69
CA THR A 203 30.51 -22.57 6.07
C THR A 203 31.61 -22.12 7.03
N LEU A 204 31.40 -21.03 7.80
CA LEU A 204 32.36 -20.57 8.80
C LEU A 204 32.61 -21.60 9.92
N PHE A 205 31.56 -22.34 10.31
CA PHE A 205 31.64 -23.43 11.28
C PHE A 205 32.11 -24.77 10.68
N GLY A 206 32.32 -24.83 9.36
CA GLY A 206 32.65 -26.08 8.65
C GLY A 206 31.48 -27.06 8.60
N TRP A 207 30.25 -26.56 8.55
CA TRP A 207 29.01 -27.33 8.48
C TRP A 207 28.36 -27.23 7.09
N ASP A 208 27.78 -28.34 6.62
CA ASP A 208 27.03 -28.42 5.37
C ASP A 208 25.51 -28.47 5.66
N VAL A 209 24.90 -27.33 6.00
CA VAL A 209 23.57 -27.29 6.63
C VAL A 209 22.39 -27.45 5.65
N LEU A 210 22.52 -27.04 4.39
CA LEU A 210 21.46 -27.11 3.37
C LEU A 210 22.04 -27.37 1.97
N GLN A 211 21.30 -28.12 1.16
CA GLN A 211 21.61 -28.33 -0.25
C GLN A 211 20.83 -27.36 -1.16
N PRO A 212 21.30 -27.11 -2.39
CA PRO A 212 20.58 -26.27 -3.34
C PRO A 212 19.13 -26.69 -3.59
N VAL A 213 18.84 -28.00 -3.57
CA VAL A 213 17.47 -28.51 -3.79
C VAL A 213 16.52 -28.11 -2.65
N HIS A 214 17.01 -27.99 -1.41
CA HIS A 214 16.22 -27.53 -0.27
C HIS A 214 15.83 -26.07 -0.43
N LEU A 215 16.81 -25.22 -0.77
CA LEU A 215 16.61 -23.79 -0.97
C LEU A 215 15.66 -23.50 -2.14
N LEU A 216 15.80 -24.25 -3.23
CA LEU A 216 14.92 -24.12 -4.38
C LEU A 216 13.47 -24.46 -4.03
N TRP A 217 13.25 -25.55 -3.28
CA TRP A 217 11.90 -25.95 -2.87
C TRP A 217 11.26 -24.95 -1.93
N ILE A 218 12.05 -24.45 -0.98
CA ILE A 218 11.63 -23.44 -0.04
C ILE A 218 11.19 -22.17 -0.77
N ASN A 219 12.06 -21.58 -1.61
CA ASN A 219 11.76 -20.32 -2.30
C ASN A 219 10.62 -20.46 -3.31
N LEU A 220 10.58 -21.56 -4.06
CA LEU A 220 9.63 -21.70 -5.17
C LEU A 220 8.26 -22.23 -4.73
N VAL A 221 8.22 -23.15 -3.77
CA VAL A 221 6.98 -23.84 -3.38
C VAL A 221 6.49 -23.37 -2.02
N THR A 222 7.37 -23.42 -1.01
CA THR A 222 6.98 -23.18 0.38
C THR A 222 6.63 -21.70 0.60
N ASP A 223 7.46 -20.79 0.12
CA ASP A 223 7.30 -19.35 0.32
C ASP A 223 6.34 -18.67 -0.65
N THR A 224 6.22 -19.19 -1.87
CA THR A 224 5.39 -18.57 -2.90
C THR A 224 3.90 -18.56 -2.51
N LEU A 225 3.39 -19.64 -1.92
CA LEU A 225 1.99 -19.73 -1.53
C LEU A 225 1.61 -18.70 -0.43
N PRO A 226 2.33 -18.63 0.72
CA PRO A 226 2.08 -17.60 1.72
C PRO A 226 2.32 -16.18 1.21
N ALA A 227 3.35 -15.95 0.38
CA ALA A 227 3.66 -14.61 -0.14
C ALA A 227 2.54 -14.05 -1.03
N ILE A 228 1.97 -14.87 -1.92
CA ILE A 228 0.79 -14.50 -2.73
C ILE A 228 -0.41 -14.25 -1.83
N ALA A 229 -0.61 -15.12 -0.82
CA ALA A 229 -1.73 -14.97 0.10
C ALA A 229 -1.65 -13.68 0.94
N LEU A 230 -0.45 -13.28 1.38
CA LEU A 230 -0.21 -12.00 2.05
C LEU A 230 -0.54 -10.79 1.15
N GLY A 231 -0.39 -10.93 -0.17
CA GLY A 231 -0.76 -9.92 -1.15
C GLY A 231 -2.26 -9.57 -1.16
N VAL A 232 -3.11 -10.49 -0.70
CA VAL A 232 -4.58 -10.34 -0.66
C VAL A 232 -5.14 -10.24 0.76
N GLU A 233 -4.31 -9.85 1.73
CA GLU A 233 -4.76 -9.63 3.11
C GLU A 233 -5.78 -8.46 3.17
N PRO A 234 -6.81 -8.51 4.03
CA PRO A 234 -7.72 -7.39 4.23
C PRO A 234 -7.01 -6.12 4.72
N ALA A 235 -7.63 -4.96 4.48
CA ALA A 235 -7.14 -3.68 4.98
C ALA A 235 -6.95 -3.70 6.50
N GLU A 236 -5.87 -3.07 6.95
CA GLU A 236 -5.63 -2.86 8.37
C GLU A 236 -6.63 -1.82 8.94
N PRO A 237 -7.11 -2.01 10.18
CA PRO A 237 -7.94 -1.00 10.82
C PRO A 237 -7.22 0.34 10.89
N GLY A 238 -7.88 1.41 10.43
CA GLY A 238 -7.32 2.76 10.49
C GLY A 238 -6.42 3.15 9.30
N ILE A 239 -6.38 2.36 8.21
CA ILE A 239 -5.58 2.69 7.01
C ILE A 239 -5.87 4.10 6.43
N MET A 240 -7.09 4.60 6.61
CA MET A 240 -7.53 5.94 6.20
C MET A 240 -7.29 7.04 7.25
N THR A 241 -6.63 6.74 8.37
CA THR A 241 -6.28 7.74 9.41
C THR A 241 -4.83 8.22 9.32
N HIS A 242 -4.00 7.50 8.58
CA HIS A 242 -2.60 7.86 8.36
C HIS A 242 -2.47 8.93 7.27
N LYS A 243 -1.43 9.77 7.38
CA LYS A 243 -1.09 10.74 6.33
C LYS A 243 -0.56 10.00 5.08
N PRO A 244 -0.66 10.59 3.88
CA PRO A 244 -0.05 10.01 2.69
C PRO A 244 1.47 9.82 2.85
N ARG A 245 1.99 8.67 2.42
CA ARG A 245 3.41 8.28 2.56
C ARG A 245 4.44 9.20 1.89
N GLY A 246 4.00 10.08 0.98
CA GLY A 246 4.88 10.96 0.20
C GLY A 246 5.67 10.22 -0.90
N ARG A 247 6.30 11.00 -1.80
CA ARG A 247 6.99 10.46 -3.00
C ARG A 247 8.29 9.70 -2.71
N GLN A 248 8.97 10.06 -1.61
CA GLN A 248 10.25 9.46 -1.25
C GLN A 248 10.11 8.18 -0.44
N SER A 249 8.89 7.81 -0.05
CA SER A 249 8.69 6.57 0.69
C SER A 249 8.87 5.35 -0.20
N ASN A 250 9.59 4.37 0.32
CA ASN A 250 9.90 3.08 -0.31
C ASN A 250 9.27 1.92 0.49
N PHE A 251 9.36 0.70 -0.04
CA PHE A 251 8.74 -0.48 0.59
C PHE A 251 9.39 -0.91 1.92
N PHE A 252 10.58 -0.42 2.25
CA PHE A 252 11.32 -0.74 3.47
C PHE A 252 11.05 0.22 4.64
N ASP A 253 10.26 1.27 4.41
CA ASP A 253 9.87 2.22 5.44
C ASP A 253 8.87 1.62 6.45
N GLY A 254 8.47 2.41 7.45
CA GLY A 254 7.50 1.97 8.46
C GLY A 254 8.02 0.83 9.36
N GLY A 255 9.34 0.67 9.47
CA GLY A 255 9.98 -0.38 10.27
C GLY A 255 10.18 -1.72 9.56
N VAL A 256 9.77 -1.84 8.29
CA VAL A 256 9.90 -3.07 7.49
C VAL A 256 11.37 -3.49 7.35
N PHE A 257 12.29 -2.55 7.07
CA PHE A 257 13.72 -2.87 7.00
C PHE A 257 14.26 -3.49 8.30
N GLY A 258 13.98 -2.84 9.43
CA GLY A 258 14.39 -3.33 10.74
C GLY A 258 13.80 -4.71 11.03
N ALA A 259 12.54 -4.93 10.62
CA ALA A 259 11.87 -6.21 10.71
C ALA A 259 12.58 -7.31 9.91
N ILE A 260 12.89 -7.07 8.64
CA ILE A 260 13.65 -8.00 7.79
C ILE A 260 14.95 -8.41 8.50
N MET A 261 15.71 -7.44 9.01
CA MET A 261 17.01 -7.70 9.65
C MET A 261 16.91 -8.57 10.90
N TYR A 262 16.08 -8.21 11.89
CA TYR A 262 16.03 -9.02 13.11
C TYR A 262 15.38 -10.39 12.87
N GLN A 263 14.40 -10.47 11.95
CA GLN A 263 13.71 -11.71 11.64
C GLN A 263 14.66 -12.71 10.99
N GLY A 264 15.40 -12.31 9.94
CA GLY A 264 16.35 -13.24 9.30
C GLY A 264 17.50 -13.66 10.24
N VAL A 265 17.95 -12.80 11.16
CA VAL A 265 18.92 -13.18 12.20
C VAL A 265 18.35 -14.25 13.13
N PHE A 266 17.12 -14.08 13.63
CA PHE A 266 16.49 -15.11 14.48
C PHE A 266 16.30 -16.44 13.75
N GLN A 267 15.82 -16.39 12.50
CA GLN A 267 15.68 -17.60 11.69
C GLN A 267 17.02 -18.32 11.52
N THR A 268 18.09 -17.58 11.24
CA THR A 268 19.46 -18.11 11.14
C THR A 268 19.89 -18.82 12.42
N ILE A 269 19.75 -18.15 13.56
CA ILE A 269 20.15 -18.69 14.86
C ILE A 269 19.36 -19.96 15.17
N LEU A 270 18.05 -19.97 14.94
CA LEU A 270 17.19 -21.12 15.22
C LEU A 270 17.54 -22.32 14.34
N VAL A 271 17.72 -22.14 13.03
CA VAL A 271 18.07 -23.24 12.12
C VAL A 271 19.46 -23.81 12.45
N LEU A 272 20.46 -22.96 12.65
CA LEU A 272 21.80 -23.41 13.01
C LEU A 272 21.84 -24.07 14.40
N ALA A 273 21.04 -23.59 15.35
CA ALA A 273 20.92 -24.22 16.67
C ALA A 273 20.31 -25.62 16.59
N VAL A 274 19.26 -25.81 15.78
CA VAL A 274 18.65 -27.13 15.57
C VAL A 274 19.62 -28.07 14.84
N TYR A 275 20.32 -27.58 13.81
CA TYR A 275 21.35 -28.36 13.12
C TYR A 275 22.47 -28.79 14.08
N GLY A 276 23.02 -27.84 14.85
CA GLY A 276 24.07 -28.12 15.84
C GLY A 276 23.60 -29.07 16.96
N TRP A 277 22.33 -28.96 17.37
CA TRP A 277 21.73 -29.90 18.31
C TRP A 277 21.65 -31.32 17.73
N GLY A 278 21.26 -31.46 16.45
CA GLY A 278 21.23 -32.75 15.76
C GLY A 278 22.61 -33.42 15.67
N LEU A 279 23.68 -32.64 15.53
CA LEU A 279 25.05 -33.15 15.57
C LEU A 279 25.53 -33.51 17.00
N ALA A 280 25.11 -32.73 18.01
CA ALA A 280 25.54 -32.92 19.39
C ALA A 280 24.82 -34.08 20.11
N PHE A 281 23.56 -34.35 19.72
CA PHE A 281 22.73 -35.42 20.27
C PHE A 281 22.28 -36.39 19.15
N PRO A 282 23.21 -37.13 18.55
CA PRO A 282 22.90 -38.01 17.43
C PRO A 282 22.09 -39.23 17.87
N GLU A 283 21.14 -39.63 17.03
CA GLU A 283 20.38 -40.88 17.22
C GLU A 283 20.91 -42.03 16.36
N HIS A 284 21.43 -41.72 15.18
CA HIS A 284 22.19 -42.66 14.37
C HIS A 284 23.65 -42.71 14.78
N HIS A 285 24.33 -43.81 14.45
CA HIS A 285 25.69 -44.07 14.91
C HIS A 285 26.77 -43.76 13.86
N THR A 286 26.40 -43.60 12.58
CA THR A 286 27.37 -43.31 11.52
C THR A 286 27.42 -41.81 11.23
N GLN A 287 28.63 -41.29 10.98
CA GLN A 287 28.83 -39.86 10.71
C GLN A 287 27.99 -39.35 9.53
N ALA A 288 27.80 -40.20 8.52
CA ALA A 288 27.00 -39.86 7.33
C ALA A 288 25.50 -39.74 7.66
N GLU A 289 24.95 -40.66 8.47
CA GLU A 289 23.54 -40.62 8.87
C GLU A 289 23.27 -39.48 9.86
N ILE A 290 24.19 -39.23 10.81
CA ILE A 290 24.09 -38.10 11.76
C ILE A 290 24.00 -36.78 10.99
N HIS A 291 24.84 -36.63 9.97
CA HIS A 291 24.84 -35.44 9.14
C HIS A 291 23.56 -35.33 8.30
N ALA A 292 23.09 -36.42 7.69
CA ALA A 292 21.85 -36.45 6.91
C ALA A 292 20.62 -36.08 7.77
N ASP A 293 20.58 -36.55 9.02
CA ASP A 293 19.57 -36.17 10.00
C ASP A 293 19.62 -34.68 10.31
N ALA A 294 20.80 -34.14 10.66
CA ALA A 294 20.95 -32.73 10.99
C ALA A 294 20.54 -31.83 9.82
N LEU A 295 20.91 -32.19 8.59
CA LEU A 295 20.51 -31.51 7.36
C LEU A 295 18.98 -31.57 7.16
N THR A 296 18.35 -32.72 7.39
CA THR A 296 16.90 -32.87 7.29
C THR A 296 16.18 -32.05 8.35
N MET A 297 16.72 -32.02 9.57
CA MET A 297 16.21 -31.19 10.66
C MET A 297 16.34 -29.70 10.33
N ALA A 298 17.45 -29.25 9.75
CA ALA A 298 17.63 -27.87 9.33
C ALA A 298 16.65 -27.47 8.23
N PHE A 299 16.50 -28.32 7.20
CA PHE A 299 15.54 -28.11 6.12
C PHE A 299 14.09 -28.04 6.63
N ALA A 300 13.68 -29.01 7.46
CA ALA A 300 12.36 -29.02 8.06
C ALA A 300 12.13 -27.80 8.96
N THR A 301 13.14 -27.43 9.77
CA THR A 301 13.06 -26.27 10.66
C THR A 301 12.88 -24.98 9.87
N LEU A 302 13.67 -24.77 8.82
CA LEU A 302 13.58 -23.57 7.97
C LEU A 302 12.22 -23.48 7.28
N GLY A 303 11.75 -24.57 6.66
CA GLY A 303 10.45 -24.60 5.99
C GLY A 303 9.28 -24.36 6.97
N LEU A 304 9.32 -24.95 8.16
CA LEU A 304 8.28 -24.70 9.18
C LEU A 304 8.37 -23.30 9.78
N ILE A 305 9.59 -22.77 9.97
CA ILE A 305 9.81 -21.38 10.39
C ILE A 305 9.14 -20.45 9.39
N GLN A 306 9.32 -20.65 8.09
CA GLN A 306 8.70 -19.80 7.06
C GLN A 306 7.18 -19.79 7.17
N LEU A 307 6.55 -20.96 7.28
CA LEU A 307 5.10 -21.06 7.43
C LEU A 307 4.59 -20.38 8.71
N LEU A 308 5.29 -20.55 9.83
CA LEU A 308 4.93 -19.90 11.10
C LEU A 308 5.21 -18.39 11.07
N HIS A 309 6.31 -17.98 10.44
CA HIS A 309 6.73 -16.60 10.32
C HIS A 309 5.77 -15.79 9.44
N ALA A 310 5.18 -16.41 8.42
CA ALA A 310 4.16 -15.77 7.59
C ALA A 310 3.00 -15.18 8.43
N PHE A 311 2.65 -15.78 9.57
CA PHE A 311 1.68 -15.20 10.49
C PHE A 311 2.20 -13.95 11.18
N ASN A 312 3.47 -13.93 11.61
CA ASN A 312 4.07 -12.75 12.23
C ASN A 312 4.17 -11.57 11.26
N VAL A 313 4.27 -11.80 9.96
CA VAL A 313 4.41 -10.72 8.97
C VAL A 313 3.07 -10.07 8.60
N LYS A 314 1.93 -10.61 9.05
CA LYS A 314 0.59 -10.01 8.81
C LYS A 314 0.43 -8.57 9.33
N SER A 315 1.30 -8.15 10.25
CA SER A 315 1.46 -6.74 10.64
C SER A 315 2.88 -6.51 11.10
N VAL A 316 3.44 -5.33 10.82
CA VAL A 316 4.79 -4.96 11.26
C VAL A 316 4.85 -4.83 12.78
N TYR A 317 3.87 -4.15 13.39
CA TYR A 317 3.89 -3.82 14.82
C TYR A 317 2.78 -4.50 15.64
N GLN A 318 1.63 -4.81 15.03
CA GLN A 318 0.52 -5.42 15.77
C GLN A 318 0.79 -6.90 16.06
N SER A 319 0.26 -7.35 17.20
CA SER A 319 0.36 -8.74 17.61
C SER A 319 -0.52 -9.62 16.74
N VAL A 320 -0.04 -10.81 16.43
CA VAL A 320 -0.79 -11.85 15.72
C VAL A 320 -2.16 -12.11 16.36
N PHE A 321 -2.28 -11.99 17.69
CA PHE A 321 -3.54 -12.19 18.41
C PHE A 321 -4.57 -11.07 18.23
N LYS A 322 -4.14 -9.87 17.82
CA LYS A 322 -5.02 -8.70 17.59
C LYS A 322 -5.43 -8.54 16.13
N VAL A 323 -4.55 -8.91 15.20
CA VAL A 323 -4.77 -8.71 13.75
C VAL A 323 -5.84 -9.66 13.19
N GLY A 324 -6.11 -10.76 13.91
CA GLY A 324 -7.08 -11.78 13.50
C GLY A 324 -6.45 -12.76 12.53
N LEU A 325 -5.80 -13.80 13.08
CA LEU A 325 -5.08 -14.87 12.38
C LEU A 325 -5.77 -15.37 11.10
N PHE A 326 -7.08 -15.60 11.18
CA PHE A 326 -7.85 -16.34 10.18
C PHE A 326 -8.75 -15.47 9.29
N ARG A 327 -8.55 -14.14 9.24
CA ARG A 327 -9.39 -13.26 8.40
C ARG A 327 -9.20 -13.50 6.90
N ASN A 328 -7.98 -13.80 6.47
CA ASN A 328 -7.64 -14.07 5.07
C ASN A 328 -7.82 -15.56 4.74
N LYS A 329 -8.89 -15.88 4.00
CA LYS A 329 -9.21 -17.26 3.58
C LYS A 329 -8.11 -17.88 2.71
N THR A 330 -7.54 -17.11 1.79
CA THR A 330 -6.47 -17.57 0.90
C THR A 330 -5.24 -17.96 1.72
N PHE A 331 -4.87 -17.13 2.70
CA PHE A 331 -3.76 -17.42 3.61
C PHE A 331 -4.01 -18.68 4.45
N ASN A 332 -5.23 -18.85 4.96
CA ASN A 332 -5.59 -20.01 5.76
C ASN A 332 -5.50 -21.33 4.98
N TRP A 333 -5.67 -21.31 3.65
CA TRP A 333 -5.47 -22.47 2.78
C TRP A 333 -4.02 -22.61 2.31
N ALA A 334 -3.33 -21.50 2.04
CA ALA A 334 -1.94 -21.51 1.59
C ALA A 334 -1.01 -22.20 2.60
N ILE A 335 -1.18 -21.91 3.91
CA ILE A 335 -0.31 -22.47 4.95
C ILE A 335 -0.42 -24.00 5.08
N PRO A 336 -1.61 -24.61 5.24
CA PRO A 336 -1.72 -26.07 5.28
C PRO A 336 -1.29 -26.75 4.00
N VAL A 337 -1.56 -26.16 2.83
CA VAL A 337 -1.14 -26.73 1.54
C VAL A 337 0.39 -26.74 1.45
N ALA A 338 1.06 -25.62 1.77
CA ALA A 338 2.51 -25.53 1.78
C ALA A 338 3.12 -26.48 2.84
N PHE A 339 2.50 -26.62 4.01
CA PHE A 339 2.90 -27.59 5.03
C PHE A 339 2.83 -29.02 4.51
N VAL A 340 1.72 -29.42 3.88
CA VAL A 340 1.56 -30.78 3.32
C VAL A 340 2.60 -31.04 2.23
N LEU A 341 2.86 -30.06 1.35
CA LEU A 341 3.88 -30.17 0.32
C LEU A 341 5.30 -30.29 0.90
N LEU A 342 5.62 -29.54 1.96
CA LEU A 342 6.87 -29.67 2.70
C LEU A 342 6.99 -31.03 3.37
N MET A 343 5.94 -31.51 4.04
CA MET A 343 5.96 -32.84 4.68
C MET A 343 6.08 -33.96 3.64
N ALA A 344 5.52 -33.77 2.44
CA ALA A 344 5.64 -34.74 1.36
C ALA A 344 7.09 -34.94 0.90
N THR A 345 7.92 -33.90 0.91
CA THR A 345 9.34 -34.04 0.53
C THR A 345 10.14 -34.86 1.54
N ILE A 346 9.71 -34.92 2.80
CA ILE A 346 10.40 -35.63 3.88
C ILE A 346 9.86 -37.05 4.06
N VAL A 347 8.53 -37.23 4.02
CA VAL A 347 7.88 -38.48 4.45
C VAL A 347 7.58 -39.43 3.28
N VAL A 348 7.34 -38.91 2.07
CA VAL A 348 6.91 -39.76 0.94
C VAL A 348 8.12 -40.49 0.34
N PRO A 349 8.11 -41.84 0.31
CA PRO A 349 9.19 -42.61 -0.30
C PRO A 349 9.38 -42.26 -1.78
N GLY A 350 10.62 -42.03 -2.19
CA GLY A 350 10.98 -41.62 -3.56
C GLY A 350 11.14 -40.11 -3.70
N PHE A 351 10.26 -39.31 -3.07
CA PHE A 351 10.46 -37.86 -2.93
C PHE A 351 11.63 -37.58 -1.97
N ASN A 352 11.67 -38.25 -0.82
CA ASN A 352 12.77 -38.11 0.15
C ASN A 352 14.17 -38.29 -0.47
N ASN A 353 14.33 -39.24 -1.39
CA ASN A 353 15.59 -39.48 -2.10
C ASN A 353 15.98 -38.31 -3.01
N LEU A 354 15.01 -37.66 -3.67
CA LEU A 354 15.25 -36.50 -4.54
C LEU A 354 15.77 -35.29 -3.73
N PHE A 355 15.33 -35.17 -2.48
CA PHE A 355 15.76 -34.11 -1.56
C PHE A 355 16.94 -34.51 -0.69
N HIS A 356 17.49 -35.72 -0.83
CA HIS A 356 18.55 -36.24 0.03
C HIS A 356 18.27 -36.08 1.53
N VAL A 357 17.01 -36.34 1.95
CA VAL A 357 16.57 -36.23 3.35
C VAL A 357 16.42 -37.62 3.98
N SER A 358 16.63 -37.68 5.30
CA SER A 358 16.52 -38.89 6.11
C SER A 358 15.19 -38.96 6.86
N HIS A 359 14.90 -40.12 7.45
CA HIS A 359 13.74 -40.28 8.31
C HIS A 359 14.07 -39.82 9.73
N LEU A 360 13.38 -38.76 10.16
CA LEU A 360 13.55 -38.23 11.51
C LEU A 360 12.78 -39.03 12.56
N SER A 361 13.38 -39.21 13.72
CA SER A 361 12.75 -39.77 14.91
C SER A 361 11.77 -38.79 15.56
N LEU A 362 11.03 -39.26 16.58
CA LEU A 362 10.12 -38.41 17.34
C LEU A 362 10.84 -37.28 18.09
N THR A 363 12.02 -37.56 18.65
CA THR A 363 12.84 -36.61 19.40
C THR A 363 13.44 -35.54 18.48
N GLN A 364 13.89 -35.93 17.29
CA GLN A 364 14.33 -35.00 16.25
C GLN A 364 13.18 -34.11 15.75
N TRP A 365 12.00 -34.69 15.49
CA TRP A 365 10.80 -33.91 15.14
C TRP A 365 10.41 -32.92 16.24
N LEU A 366 10.52 -33.31 17.51
CA LEU A 366 10.23 -32.43 18.64
C LEU A 366 11.18 -31.23 18.66
N ALA A 367 12.48 -31.45 18.44
CA ALA A 367 13.46 -30.37 18.34
C ALA A 367 13.14 -29.42 17.17
N VAL A 368 12.78 -29.96 16.01
CA VAL A 368 12.33 -29.18 14.83
C VAL A 368 11.11 -28.33 15.18
N ILE A 369 10.06 -28.92 15.74
CA ILE A 369 8.82 -28.21 16.08
C ILE A 369 9.08 -27.10 17.11
N VAL A 370 9.87 -27.39 18.15
CA VAL A 370 10.23 -26.39 19.17
C VAL A 370 11.03 -25.26 18.55
N GLY A 371 12.06 -25.59 17.76
CA GLY A 371 12.89 -24.61 17.06
C GLY A 371 12.07 -23.71 16.14
N SER A 372 11.14 -24.30 15.39
CA SER A 372 10.28 -23.54 14.49
C SER A 372 9.26 -22.69 15.22
N PHE A 373 8.69 -23.13 16.34
CA PHE A 373 7.73 -22.33 17.10
C PHE A 373 8.38 -21.11 17.80
N LEU A 374 9.66 -21.21 18.14
CA LEU A 374 10.41 -20.12 18.77
C LEU A 374 10.48 -18.85 17.91
N ILE A 375 10.33 -18.92 16.58
CA ILE A 375 10.28 -17.71 15.74
C ILE A 375 9.07 -16.85 16.11
N VAL A 376 7.91 -17.48 16.35
CA VAL A 376 6.67 -16.78 16.68
C VAL A 376 6.83 -16.04 18.00
N VAL A 377 7.40 -16.73 19.00
CA VAL A 377 7.66 -16.17 20.33
C VAL A 377 8.66 -15.00 20.25
N SER A 378 9.76 -15.19 19.53
CA SER A 378 10.82 -14.18 19.40
C SER A 378 10.31 -12.91 18.73
N VAL A 379 9.56 -13.05 17.63
CA VAL A 379 9.01 -11.91 16.90
C VAL A 379 7.93 -11.19 17.70
N GLU A 380 7.03 -11.93 18.37
CA GLU A 380 6.00 -11.31 19.22
C GLU A 380 6.59 -10.56 20.41
N LEU A 381 7.70 -11.06 21.00
CA LEU A 381 8.42 -10.36 22.05
C LEU A 381 8.99 -9.02 21.54
N VAL A 382 9.66 -9.04 20.38
CA VAL A 382 10.19 -7.81 19.76
C VAL A 382 9.07 -6.81 19.47
N LYS A 383 7.95 -7.26 18.89
CA LYS A 383 6.80 -6.40 18.64
C LYS A 383 6.20 -5.84 19.92
N ALA A 384 6.12 -6.64 20.99
CA ALA A 384 5.63 -6.16 22.29
C ALA A 384 6.50 -5.04 22.84
N ILE A 385 7.83 -5.17 22.72
CA ILE A 385 8.79 -4.12 23.11
C ILE A 385 8.62 -2.88 22.23
N GLN A 386 8.52 -3.04 20.90
CA GLN A 386 8.35 -1.92 19.97
C GLN A 386 7.06 -1.14 20.23
N ARG A 387 5.95 -1.83 20.53
CA ARG A 387 4.69 -1.20 20.93
C ARG A 387 4.79 -0.47 22.26
N ALA A 388 5.47 -1.06 23.25
CA ALA A 388 5.71 -0.39 24.53
C ALA A 388 6.55 0.90 24.37
N LEU A 389 7.40 0.95 23.35
CA LEU A 389 8.19 2.13 22.98
C LEU A 389 7.44 3.11 22.06
N GLY A 390 6.18 2.83 21.68
CA GLY A 390 5.34 3.72 20.87
C GLY A 390 5.69 3.78 19.38
N LYS A 391 6.48 2.82 18.86
CA LYS A 391 6.89 2.77 17.44
C LYS A 391 5.77 2.36 16.49
N ASP A 392 4.64 1.90 17.02
CA ASP A 392 3.44 1.56 16.24
C ASP A 392 2.79 2.79 15.59
N LYS A 393 3.07 4.00 16.09
CA LYS A 393 2.66 5.26 15.48
C LYS A 393 3.42 5.58 14.18
N ASP A 394 4.58 4.96 13.99
CA ASP A 394 5.40 5.08 12.78
C ASP A 394 5.00 4.05 11.70
N ALA A 395 3.95 3.25 11.96
CA ALA A 395 3.32 2.44 10.92
C ALA A 395 2.68 3.38 9.89
N ILE A 396 3.12 3.26 8.64
CA ILE A 396 2.60 4.01 7.48
C ILE A 396 1.84 3.04 6.59
#